data_AF-A0A2A3XH10-F1
#
_entry.id   AF-A0A2A3XH10-F1
#
_cell.length_a   1.000
_cell.length_b   1.000
_cell.length_c   1.000
_cell.angle_alpha   90.00
_cell.angle_beta   90.00
_cell.angle_gamma   90.00
#
_symmetry.space_group_name_H-M   'P 1'
#
loop_
_entity.id
_entity.type
_entity.pdbx_description
1 polymer ?
#
loop_
_entity_poly.entity_id
_entity_poly.type
_entity_poly.pdbx_seq_one_letter_code
_entity_poly.pdbx_strand_id
1 'polypeptide(L)'
;MISGALKEASFFIGDAMDDQAELRRRYKAWSKAQREGKRPPIDPAFQYLRCGAKTRAGTPCKRRDLWDSGRCKLHGGMSTGPKSGPRARKAEPVAPEDPDEYAHNRRLEEIINSQLRRARVR
;
A
#
# COMPACT_ATOMS: atom_id res chain seq x y z
N MET A 1 38.48 -27.71 36.55
CA MET A 1 37.40 -28.18 35.66
C MET A 1 36.06 -27.95 36.35
N ILE A 2 35.38 -26.83 36.09
CA ILE A 2 33.90 -26.77 36.04
C ILE A 2 33.59 -25.77 34.94
N SER A 3 33.29 -26.35 33.77
CA SER A 3 32.88 -25.67 32.56
C SER A 3 31.38 -25.41 32.61
N GLY A 4 30.96 -24.23 32.15
CA GLY A 4 29.63 -24.03 31.56
C GLY A 4 28.47 -23.81 32.51
N ALA A 5 28.05 -22.54 32.67
CA ALA A 5 26.64 -22.17 32.85
C ALA A 5 26.43 -20.63 32.82
N LEU A 6 27.02 -19.90 31.86
CA LEU A 6 26.72 -18.47 31.64
C LEU A 6 26.03 -18.19 30.30
N LYS A 7 25.37 -19.21 29.71
CA LYS A 7 24.74 -19.08 28.39
C LYS A 7 23.22 -18.88 28.38
N GLU A 8 22.58 -18.77 29.54
CA GLU A 8 21.11 -18.75 29.63
C GLU A 8 20.53 -17.39 30.06
N ALA A 9 21.33 -16.32 30.14
CA ALA A 9 20.88 -15.01 30.62
C ALA A 9 20.82 -13.91 29.54
N SER A 10 20.94 -14.25 28.26
CA SER A 10 20.88 -13.28 27.15
C SER A 10 19.54 -13.26 26.40
N PHE A 11 18.56 -14.08 26.81
CA PHE A 11 17.25 -14.16 26.16
C PHE A 11 16.19 -13.19 26.75
N PHE A 12 16.52 -12.45 27.81
CA PHE A 12 15.59 -11.56 28.54
C PHE A 12 15.84 -10.05 28.30
N ILE A 13 16.27 -9.65 27.10
CA ILE A 13 16.22 -8.25 26.65
C ILE A 13 15.64 -8.21 25.24
N GLY A 14 14.41 -8.70 25.09
CA GLY A 14 13.60 -8.56 23.90
C GLY A 14 12.17 -8.18 24.30
N ASP A 15 11.49 -7.40 23.47
CA ASP A 15 10.02 -7.28 23.45
C ASP A 15 9.33 -6.17 24.27
N ALA A 16 10.03 -5.22 24.90
CA ALA A 16 9.31 -4.15 25.63
C ALA A 16 9.02 -2.86 24.82
N MET A 17 9.75 -2.48 23.77
CA MET A 17 9.55 -1.18 23.08
C MET A 17 9.83 -1.20 21.56
N ASP A 18 9.73 -2.37 20.91
CA ASP A 18 10.09 -2.55 19.49
C ASP A 18 8.90 -2.97 18.61
N ASP A 19 7.70 -2.45 18.91
CA ASP A 19 6.52 -2.67 18.06
C ASP A 19 6.57 -1.83 16.78
N GLN A 20 7.44 -2.26 15.87
CA GLN A 20 7.57 -1.71 14.53
C GLN A 20 6.27 -1.83 13.73
N ALA A 21 5.35 -2.75 14.08
CA ALA A 21 4.08 -2.90 13.40
C ALA A 21 3.15 -1.74 13.77
N GLU A 22 3.03 -1.44 15.07
CA GLU A 22 2.27 -0.32 15.59
C GLU A 22 2.81 1.03 15.11
N LEU A 23 4.14 1.23 15.20
CA LEU A 23 4.78 2.45 14.70
C LEU A 23 4.51 2.66 13.20
N ARG A 24 4.45 1.57 12.43
CA ARG A 24 4.10 1.61 11.01
C ARG A 24 2.63 1.94 10.77
N ARG A 25 1.72 1.44 11.61
CA ARG A 25 0.29 1.78 11.53
C ARG A 25 0.09 3.27 11.76
N ARG A 26 0.71 3.83 12.80
CA ARG A 26 0.73 5.28 13.10
C ARG A 26 1.32 6.10 11.95
N TYR A 27 2.49 5.69 11.44
CA TYR A 27 3.14 6.36 10.32
C TYR A 27 2.27 6.41 9.06
N LYS A 28 1.60 5.30 8.71
CA LYS A 28 0.66 5.25 7.57
C LYS A 28 -0.54 6.16 7.77
N ALA A 29 -1.09 6.22 8.99
CA ALA A 29 -2.19 7.13 9.32
C ALA A 29 -1.76 8.59 9.20
N TRP A 30 -0.58 8.93 9.74
CA TRP A 30 0.03 10.26 9.63
C TRP A 30 0.25 10.67 8.17
N SER A 31 0.88 9.81 7.36
CA SER A 31 1.12 10.08 5.93
C SER A 31 -0.19 10.22 5.14
N LYS A 32 -1.21 9.40 5.41
CA LYS A 32 -2.54 9.55 4.81
C LYS A 32 -3.15 10.91 5.14
N ALA A 33 -3.13 11.32 6.41
CA ALA A 33 -3.67 12.61 6.84
C ALA A 33 -2.90 13.81 6.25
N GLN A 34 -1.57 13.69 6.05
CA GLN A 34 -0.78 14.70 5.33
C GLN A 34 -1.27 14.86 3.87
N ARG A 35 -1.49 13.75 3.14
CA ARG A 35 -2.03 13.79 1.76
C ARG A 35 -3.46 14.37 1.68
N GLU A 36 -4.25 14.20 2.73
CA GLU A 36 -5.57 14.82 2.86
C GLU A 36 -5.51 16.30 3.29
N GLY A 37 -4.31 16.88 3.44
CA GLY A 37 -4.13 18.29 3.81
C GLY A 37 -4.32 18.60 5.29
N LYS A 38 -4.51 17.60 6.15
CA LYS A 38 -4.83 17.77 7.58
C LYS A 38 -3.62 18.13 8.47
N ARG A 39 -2.40 18.05 7.93
CA ARG A 39 -1.12 18.41 8.58
C ARG A 39 -1.01 17.94 10.04
N PRO A 40 -1.17 16.64 10.34
CA PRO A 40 -1.05 16.11 11.71
C PRO A 40 0.33 16.37 12.34
N PRO A 41 0.41 16.49 13.68
CA PRO A 41 1.68 16.65 14.38
C PRO A 41 2.62 15.46 14.11
N ILE A 42 3.93 15.75 14.06
CA ILE A 42 4.95 14.73 13.83
C ILE A 42 5.16 13.95 15.12
N ASP A 43 5.06 12.63 15.02
CA ASP A 43 5.36 11.71 16.11
C ASP A 43 6.88 11.48 16.18
N PRO A 44 7.56 11.84 17.28
CA PRO A 44 9.00 11.65 17.40
C PRO A 44 9.43 10.19 17.24
N ALA A 45 8.54 9.24 17.55
CA ALA A 45 8.85 7.81 17.41
C ALA A 45 9.13 7.39 15.96
N PHE A 46 8.65 8.14 14.96
CA PHE A 46 8.87 7.81 13.54
C PHE A 46 10.36 7.73 13.15
N GLN A 47 11.25 8.39 13.88
CA GLN A 47 12.70 8.29 13.65
C GLN A 47 13.27 6.88 13.88
N TYR A 48 12.56 6.05 14.65
CA TYR A 48 12.93 4.67 14.95
C TYR A 48 12.24 3.66 14.02
N LEU A 49 11.40 4.11 13.08
CA LEU A 49 10.72 3.22 12.16
C LEU A 49 11.70 2.68 11.11
N ARG A 50 11.72 1.36 10.97
CA ARG A 50 12.53 0.63 9.97
C ARG A 50 11.66 0.10 8.85
N CYS A 51 12.23 -0.18 7.68
CA CYS A 51 11.49 -0.75 6.57
C CYS A 51 10.90 -2.11 6.92
N GLY A 52 11.67 -3.00 7.56
CA GLY A 52 11.22 -4.30 8.07
C GLY A 52 10.81 -5.33 7.01
N ALA A 53 10.90 -5.02 5.72
CA ALA A 53 10.65 -6.00 4.66
C ALA A 53 11.71 -7.11 4.65
N LYS A 54 11.32 -8.34 4.35
CA LYS A 54 12.25 -9.47 4.24
C LYS A 54 13.18 -9.25 3.04
N THR A 55 14.48 -9.22 3.29
CA THR A 55 15.50 -9.11 2.25
C THR A 55 15.72 -10.46 1.56
N ARG A 56 16.48 -10.46 0.45
CA ARG A 56 16.90 -11.70 -0.22
C ARG A 56 17.70 -12.64 0.70
N ALA A 57 18.42 -12.06 1.68
CA ALA A 57 19.16 -12.81 2.70
C ALA A 57 18.29 -13.32 3.86
N GLY A 58 16.96 -13.15 3.81
CA GLY A 58 16.03 -13.63 4.83
C GLY A 58 15.91 -12.74 6.07
N THR A 59 16.78 -11.74 6.23
CA THR A 59 16.77 -10.81 7.37
C THR A 59 15.88 -9.60 7.11
N PRO A 60 15.34 -8.92 8.15
CA PRO A 60 14.51 -7.73 7.99
C PRO A 60 15.33 -6.51 7.53
N CYS A 61 14.76 -5.72 6.63
CA CYS A 61 15.39 -4.51 6.11
C CYS A 61 15.52 -3.43 7.19
N LYS A 62 16.74 -2.97 7.45
CA LYS A 62 17.07 -1.98 8.49
C LYS A 62 17.02 -0.52 8.03
N ARG A 63 16.71 -0.27 6.75
CA ARG A 63 16.62 1.07 6.15
C ARG A 63 15.55 1.93 6.83
N ARG A 64 15.82 3.24 6.93
CA ARG A 64 14.95 4.26 7.56
C ARG A 64 14.47 5.34 6.57
N ASP A 65 14.96 5.31 5.34
CA ASP A 65 14.44 6.09 4.22
C ASP A 65 13.07 5.52 3.82
N LEU A 66 11.99 5.98 4.48
CA LEU A 66 10.63 5.44 4.36
C LEU A 66 9.67 6.40 3.65
N TRP A 67 8.91 5.85 2.73
CA TRP A 67 7.92 6.56 1.93
C TRP A 67 6.54 6.35 2.57
N ASP A 68 5.49 6.96 2.04
CA ASP A 68 4.10 6.89 2.56
C ASP A 68 3.60 5.48 2.88
N SER A 69 4.07 4.47 2.14
CA SER A 69 3.74 3.07 2.39
C SER A 69 4.36 2.50 3.68
N GLY A 70 5.24 3.23 4.36
CA GLY A 70 6.03 2.79 5.51
C GLY A 70 7.16 1.82 5.12
N ARG A 71 7.59 1.85 3.86
CA ARG A 71 8.65 1.00 3.27
C ARG A 71 9.66 1.86 2.51
N CYS A 72 10.87 1.33 2.34
CA CYS A 72 11.92 2.02 1.58
C CYS A 72 11.76 1.83 0.07
N LYS A 73 12.48 2.65 -0.71
CA LYS A 73 12.48 2.61 -2.18
C LYS A 73 12.66 1.19 -2.75
N LEU A 74 13.53 0.38 -2.14
CA LEU A 74 13.84 -0.98 -2.60
C LEU A 74 12.76 -2.02 -2.29
N HIS A 75 11.84 -1.72 -1.37
CA HIS A 75 10.80 -2.65 -0.91
C HIS A 75 9.40 -2.06 -1.10
N GLY A 76 9.18 -1.37 -2.21
CA GLY A 76 7.86 -0.85 -2.60
C GLY A 76 7.50 0.50 -2.00
N GLY A 77 8.47 1.23 -1.42
CA GLY A 77 8.28 2.58 -0.89
C GLY A 77 7.57 3.52 -1.87
N MET A 78 8.07 3.56 -3.11
CA MET A 78 7.54 4.37 -4.22
C MET A 78 6.41 3.70 -5.01
N SER A 79 6.01 2.48 -4.65
CA SER A 79 4.98 1.78 -5.41
C SER A 79 3.61 2.43 -5.15
N THR A 80 2.91 2.80 -6.22
CA THR A 80 1.51 3.26 -6.16
C THR A 80 0.51 2.09 -6.17
N GLY A 81 1.01 0.85 -6.16
CA GLY A 81 0.22 -0.36 -6.32
C GLY A 81 0.02 -0.73 -7.80
N PRO A 82 -0.58 -1.90 -8.06
CA PRO A 82 -0.92 -2.34 -9.42
C PRO A 82 -1.97 -1.40 -10.05
N LYS A 83 -1.75 -1.05 -11.32
CA LYS A 83 -2.64 -0.18 -12.10
C LYS A 83 -3.73 -0.94 -12.86
N SER A 84 -3.54 -2.25 -13.08
CA SER A 84 -4.49 -3.12 -13.79
C SER A 84 -4.55 -4.52 -13.16
N GLY A 85 -5.61 -5.27 -13.50
CA GLY A 85 -5.84 -6.62 -13.02
C GLY A 85 -6.61 -6.70 -11.69
N PRO A 86 -6.84 -7.92 -11.16
CA PRO A 86 -7.72 -8.15 -10.01
C PRO A 86 -7.24 -7.51 -8.71
N ARG A 87 -5.98 -7.11 -8.63
CA ARG A 87 -5.39 -6.43 -7.46
C ARG A 87 -5.31 -4.91 -7.63
N ALA A 88 -5.63 -4.39 -8.81
CA ALA A 88 -5.64 -2.96 -9.04
C ALA A 88 -6.74 -2.29 -8.23
N ARG A 89 -6.43 -1.10 -7.71
CA ARG A 89 -7.49 -0.19 -7.30
C ARG A 89 -8.28 0.15 -8.56
N LYS A 90 -9.62 0.02 -8.53
CA LYS A 90 -10.44 0.53 -9.62
C LYS A 90 -10.10 2.00 -9.76
N ALA A 91 -9.61 2.40 -10.94
CA ALA A 91 -9.55 3.81 -11.26
C ALA A 91 -10.97 4.35 -11.12
N GLU A 92 -11.13 5.50 -10.48
CA GLU A 92 -12.38 6.23 -10.66
C GLU A 92 -12.51 6.50 -12.17
N PRO A 93 -13.67 6.20 -12.78
CA PRO A 93 -13.89 6.53 -14.17
C PRO A 93 -13.68 8.04 -14.31
N VAL A 94 -12.75 8.42 -15.18
CA VAL A 94 -12.60 9.82 -15.57
C VAL A 94 -13.90 10.18 -16.29
N ALA A 95 -14.62 11.17 -15.78
CA ALA A 95 -15.79 11.68 -16.49
C ALA A 95 -15.34 12.11 -17.88
N PRO A 96 -16.06 11.73 -18.95
CA PRO A 96 -15.70 12.15 -20.30
C PRO A 96 -15.61 13.67 -20.35
N GLU A 97 -14.57 14.15 -21.01
CA GLU A 97 -14.30 15.58 -21.18
C GLU A 97 -15.33 16.26 -22.08
N ASP A 98 -15.97 15.50 -22.98
CA ASP A 98 -17.10 15.94 -23.80
C ASP A 98 -18.41 15.18 -23.45
N PRO A 99 -19.47 15.89 -23.02
CA PRO A 99 -20.80 15.31 -22.84
C PRO A 99 -21.43 14.71 -24.12
N ASP A 100 -21.04 15.18 -25.31
CA ASP A 100 -21.63 14.75 -26.58
C ASP A 100 -21.16 13.34 -27.00
N GLU A 101 -19.93 12.98 -26.65
CA GLU A 101 -19.32 11.68 -26.92
C GLU A 101 -20.11 10.56 -26.20
N TYR A 102 -20.59 10.85 -25.00
CA TYR A 102 -21.43 9.92 -24.23
C TYR A 102 -22.80 9.69 -24.87
N ALA A 103 -23.38 10.69 -25.52
CA ALA A 103 -24.64 10.55 -26.25
C ALA A 103 -24.47 9.72 -27.53
N HIS A 104 -23.36 9.89 -28.24
CA HIS A 104 -23.03 9.10 -29.43
C HIS A 104 -22.82 7.62 -29.09
N ASN A 105 -21.97 7.33 -28.09
CA ASN A 105 -21.67 5.96 -27.67
C ASN A 105 -22.92 5.23 -27.16
N ARG A 106 -23.79 5.92 -26.40
CA ARG A 106 -25.08 5.35 -25.95
C ARG A 106 -25.99 4.97 -27.12
N ARG A 107 -26.04 5.81 -28.16
CA ARG A 107 -26.84 5.55 -29.36
C ARG A 107 -26.30 4.35 -30.15
N LEU A 108 -24.99 4.21 -30.24
CA LEU A 108 -24.35 3.04 -30.86
C LEU A 108 -24.64 1.75 -30.07
N GLU A 109 -24.54 1.79 -28.74
CA GLU A 109 -24.86 0.64 -27.87
C GLU A 109 -26.33 0.21 -28.02
N GLU A 110 -27.27 1.15 -28.10
CA GLU A 110 -28.68 0.85 -28.35
C GLU A 110 -28.90 0.15 -29.70
N ILE A 111 -28.23 0.62 -30.75
CA ILE A 111 -28.28 0.02 -32.09
C ILE A 111 -27.74 -1.41 -32.04
N ILE A 112 -26.55 -1.62 -31.48
CA ILE A 112 -25.93 -2.94 -31.36
C ILE A 112 -26.83 -3.89 -30.59
N ASN A 113 -27.33 -3.47 -29.42
CA ASN A 113 -28.21 -4.30 -28.59
C ASN A 113 -29.54 -4.60 -29.28
N SER A 114 -30.08 -3.64 -30.05
CA SER A 114 -31.27 -3.87 -30.88
C SER A 114 -31.01 -4.91 -31.97
N GLN A 115 -29.86 -4.84 -32.63
CA GLN A 115 -29.48 -5.82 -33.65
C GLN A 115 -29.33 -7.22 -33.04
N LEU A 116 -28.68 -7.34 -31.88
CA LEU A 116 -28.55 -8.61 -31.16
C LEU A 116 -29.91 -9.18 -30.72
N ARG A 117 -30.82 -8.34 -30.20
CA ARG A 117 -32.20 -8.77 -29.86
C ARG A 117 -32.94 -9.29 -31.08
N ARG A 118 -32.85 -8.61 -32.22
CA ARG A 118 -33.49 -9.04 -33.47
C ARG A 118 -32.89 -10.33 -34.01
N ALA A 119 -31.58 -10.51 -33.89
CA ALA A 119 -30.88 -11.72 -34.31
C ALA A 119 -31.20 -12.93 -33.43
N ARG A 120 -31.49 -12.72 -32.13
CA ARG A 120 -31.82 -13.79 -31.17
C ARG A 120 -33.27 -14.30 -31.27
N VAL A 121 -34.17 -13.51 -31.86
CA VAL A 121 -35.60 -13.84 -32.03
C VAL A 121 -35.89 -14.40 -33.43
N ARG A 122 -34.89 -14.43 -34.31
CA ARG A 122 -34.90 -15.18 -35.57
C ARG A 122 -34.29 -16.55 -35.37
#